data_AF-A0A0X3NX96-F1
#
_entry.id   AF-A0A0X3NX96-F1
#
_cell.length_a   1.000
_cell.length_b   1.000
_cell.length_c   1.000
_cell.angle_alpha   90.00
_cell.angle_beta   90.00
_cell.angle_gamma   90.00
#
_symmetry.space_group_name_H-M   'P 1'
#
loop_
_entity.id
_entity.type
_entity.pdbx_description
1 polymer ?
#
loop_
_entity_poly.entity_id
_entity_poly.type
_entity_poly.pdbx_seq_one_letter_code
_entity_poly.pdbx_strand_id
1 'polypeptide(L)'
;EQSDPFATVKRSLPHSLYVLNMEKTVKEPIRSQLEASTGIVTYKALCVSLGWNAEQSKRNLELYSQSEKKLNRTFCLSGLSRKNSRPMEWVVILATSIKALPTSVAFTHTPNTFVYSMQKANKLSATTLANFDSTLGADLATNRQ
;
A
#
# COMPACT_ATOMS: atom_id res chain seq x y z
N GLU A 1 33.15 43.57 -1.92
CA GLU A 1 32.83 42.15 -1.65
C GLU A 1 31.51 41.79 -2.32
N GLN A 2 31.52 40.68 -3.07
CA GLN A 2 30.38 40.18 -3.86
C GLN A 2 29.39 39.45 -2.95
N SER A 3 28.11 39.81 -3.03
CA SER A 3 26.99 39.09 -2.42
C SER A 3 26.53 37.95 -3.34
N ASP A 4 26.56 36.74 -2.81
CA ASP A 4 26.22 35.48 -3.48
C ASP A 4 24.69 35.34 -3.65
N PRO A 5 24.13 35.21 -4.87
CA PRO A 5 22.68 35.21 -5.10
C PRO A 5 21.99 33.84 -4.96
N PHE A 6 22.69 32.79 -4.55
CA PHE A 6 22.14 31.42 -4.47
C PHE A 6 22.12 30.84 -3.04
N ALA A 7 21.64 31.61 -2.08
CA ALA A 7 21.09 31.01 -0.86
C ALA A 7 19.79 30.26 -1.21
N THR A 8 19.91 28.97 -1.52
CA THR A 8 18.80 28.06 -1.80
C THR A 8 17.85 28.03 -0.61
N VAL A 9 16.78 28.81 -0.69
CA VAL A 9 15.68 28.77 0.28
C VAL A 9 14.97 27.43 0.10
N LYS A 10 15.30 26.45 0.95
CA LYS A 10 14.43 25.28 1.17
C LYS A 10 13.14 25.77 1.81
N ARG A 11 12.21 26.30 1.01
CA ARG A 11 10.86 26.64 1.46
C ARG A 11 10.14 25.34 1.79
N SER A 12 10.08 24.99 3.07
CA SER A 12 9.09 24.04 3.56
C SER A 12 7.70 24.60 3.24
N LEU A 13 6.86 23.78 2.63
CA LEU A 13 5.48 24.18 2.33
C LEU A 13 4.74 24.50 3.63
N PRO A 14 3.91 25.56 3.67
CA PRO A 14 3.03 25.82 4.80
C PRO A 14 2.16 24.59 5.10
N HIS A 15 2.01 24.25 6.38
CA HIS A 15 1.28 23.06 6.83
C HIS A 15 -0.13 22.92 6.20
N SER A 16 -0.84 24.05 6.02
CA SER A 16 -2.14 24.11 5.35
C SER A 16 -2.09 23.67 3.86
N LEU A 17 -1.07 24.10 3.12
CA LEU A 17 -0.87 23.69 1.72
C LEU A 17 -0.47 22.22 1.60
N TYR A 18 0.29 21.70 2.57
CA TYR A 18 0.62 20.28 2.63
C TYR A 18 -0.63 19.40 2.83
N VAL A 19 -1.54 19.80 3.73
CA VAL A 19 -2.80 19.09 3.98
C VAL A 19 -3.72 19.14 2.76
N LEU A 20 -3.90 20.32 2.14
CA LEU A 20 -4.68 20.47 0.91
C LEU A 20 -4.11 19.63 -0.24
N ASN A 21 -2.79 19.58 -0.37
CA ASN A 21 -2.12 18.78 -1.38
C ASN A 21 -2.31 17.28 -1.11
N MET A 22 -2.22 16.82 0.14
CA MET A 22 -2.50 15.43 0.50
C MET A 22 -3.95 15.02 0.23
N GLU A 23 -4.90 15.90 0.51
CA GLU A 23 -6.33 15.68 0.24
C GLU A 23 -6.55 15.36 -1.25
N LYS A 24 -6.03 16.23 -2.13
CA LYS A 24 -6.23 16.13 -3.59
C LYS A 24 -5.37 15.07 -4.28
N THR A 25 -4.12 14.91 -3.86
CA THR A 25 -3.17 14.03 -4.57
C THR A 25 -3.20 12.60 -4.08
N VAL A 26 -3.70 12.36 -2.87
CA VAL A 26 -3.68 11.02 -2.26
C VAL A 26 -5.09 10.55 -1.89
N LYS A 27 -5.85 11.33 -1.13
CA LYS A 27 -7.13 10.85 -0.58
C LYS A 27 -8.21 10.73 -1.64
N GLU A 28 -8.43 11.77 -2.44
CA GLU A 28 -9.47 11.78 -3.49
C GLU A 28 -9.27 10.65 -4.52
N PRO A 29 -8.06 10.43 -5.08
CA PRO A 29 -7.85 9.35 -6.04
C PRO A 29 -8.09 7.97 -5.43
N ILE A 30 -7.60 7.71 -4.22
CA ILE A 30 -7.80 6.40 -3.56
C ILE A 30 -9.27 6.19 -3.21
N ARG A 31 -9.97 7.23 -2.74
CA ARG A 31 -11.42 7.18 -2.50
C ARG A 31 -12.18 6.88 -3.79
N SER A 32 -11.85 7.56 -4.88
CA SER A 32 -12.46 7.32 -6.20
C SER A 32 -12.25 5.87 -6.65
N GLN A 33 -11.05 5.31 -6.48
CA GLN A 33 -10.79 3.89 -6.77
C GLN A 33 -11.60 2.95 -5.88
N LEU A 34 -11.78 3.26 -4.59
CA LEU A 34 -12.64 2.48 -3.69
C LEU A 34 -14.13 2.52 -4.06
N GLU A 35 -14.60 3.61 -4.66
CA GLU A 35 -15.99 3.73 -5.14
C GLU A 35 -16.19 3.10 -6.52
N ALA A 36 -15.21 3.20 -7.42
CA ALA A 36 -15.27 2.66 -8.78
C ALA A 36 -15.03 1.15 -8.85
N SER A 37 -14.26 0.60 -7.91
CA SER A 37 -14.00 -0.83 -7.79
C SER A 37 -15.09 -1.52 -6.95
N THR A 38 -14.96 -2.84 -6.78
CA THR A 38 -15.77 -3.67 -5.88
C THR A 38 -15.62 -3.32 -4.38
N GLY A 39 -15.19 -2.10 -4.04
CA GLY A 39 -14.88 -1.67 -2.70
C GLY A 39 -13.51 -2.14 -2.22
N ILE A 40 -12.58 -2.43 -3.13
CA ILE A 40 -11.24 -2.97 -2.85
C ILE A 40 -10.20 -2.14 -3.59
N VAL A 41 -9.19 -1.66 -2.87
CA VAL A 41 -8.03 -1.01 -3.46
C VAL A 41 -6.76 -1.70 -2.97
N THR A 42 -5.97 -2.24 -3.91
CA THR A 42 -4.62 -2.78 -3.63
C THR A 42 -3.57 -1.77 -4.06
N TYR A 43 -2.35 -1.85 -3.52
CA TYR A 43 -1.26 -1.01 -4.01
C TYR A 43 -0.98 -1.24 -5.51
N LYS A 44 -1.25 -2.45 -6.03
CA LYS A 44 -1.12 -2.75 -7.46
C LYS A 44 -2.21 -2.05 -8.29
N ALA A 45 -3.45 -2.05 -7.81
CA ALA A 45 -4.53 -1.30 -8.46
C ALA A 45 -4.18 0.18 -8.59
N LEU A 46 -3.56 0.79 -7.57
CA LEU A 46 -3.09 2.17 -7.64
C LEU A 46 -1.98 2.36 -8.67
N CYS A 47 -1.07 1.40 -8.82
CA CYS A 47 -0.04 1.47 -9.84
C CYS A 47 -0.65 1.47 -11.24
N VAL A 48 -1.66 0.64 -11.44
CA VAL A 48 -2.38 0.49 -12.71
C VAL A 48 -3.22 1.73 -13.01
N SER A 49 -4.10 2.12 -12.10
CA SER A 49 -5.10 3.16 -12.34
C SER A 49 -4.54 4.57 -12.28
N LEU A 50 -3.52 4.82 -11.46
CA LEU A 50 -2.97 6.16 -11.22
C LEU A 50 -1.55 6.36 -11.77
N GLY A 51 -0.96 5.32 -12.37
CA GLY A 51 0.41 5.37 -12.90
C GLY A 51 1.49 5.55 -11.84
N TRP A 52 1.17 5.35 -10.56
CA TRP A 52 2.13 5.45 -9.47
C TRP A 52 3.09 4.26 -9.48
N ASN A 53 4.34 4.49 -9.12
CA ASN A 53 5.25 3.36 -8.88
C ASN A 53 4.85 2.60 -7.60
N ALA A 54 5.40 1.40 -7.42
CA ALA A 54 5.03 0.53 -6.32
C ALA A 54 5.31 1.14 -4.94
N GLU A 55 6.43 1.85 -4.76
CA GLU A 55 6.78 2.48 -3.48
C GLU A 55 5.85 3.64 -3.15
N GLN A 56 5.58 4.50 -4.12
CA GLN A 56 4.64 5.60 -4.01
C GLN A 56 3.23 5.08 -3.69
N SER A 57 2.78 4.03 -4.36
CA SER A 57 1.48 3.41 -4.11
C SER A 57 1.38 2.86 -2.68
N LYS A 58 2.40 2.15 -2.20
CA LYS A 58 2.44 1.64 -0.81
C LYS A 58 2.41 2.78 0.21
N ARG A 59 3.23 3.81 0.00
CA ARG A 59 3.30 4.99 0.89
C ARG A 59 1.96 5.74 0.91
N ASN A 60 1.36 5.99 -0.24
CA ASN A 60 0.10 6.71 -0.35
C ASN A 60 -1.06 5.92 0.26
N LEU A 61 -1.09 4.60 0.06
CA LEU A 61 -2.08 3.73 0.66
C LEU A 61 -1.93 3.68 2.20
N GLU A 62 -0.70 3.62 2.72
CA GLU A 62 -0.41 3.71 4.15
C GLU A 62 -0.94 5.03 4.75
N LEU A 63 -0.63 6.17 4.11
CA LEU A 63 -1.11 7.49 4.52
C LEU A 63 -2.65 7.58 4.54
N TYR A 64 -3.30 7.07 3.50
CA TYR A 64 -4.76 7.01 3.42
C TYR A 64 -5.35 6.14 4.54
N SER A 65 -4.70 5.03 4.85
CA SER A 65 -5.09 4.09 5.91
C SER A 65 -5.12 4.72 7.30
N GLN A 66 -4.28 5.73 7.53
CA GLN A 66 -4.21 6.45 8.80
C GLN A 66 -5.37 7.45 8.93
N SER A 67 -5.82 8.05 7.82
CA SER A 67 -6.97 8.94 7.80
C SER A 67 -8.32 8.21 7.81
N GLU A 68 -8.42 7.01 7.23
CA GLU A 68 -9.68 6.29 7.05
C GLU A 68 -9.72 5.01 7.90
N LYS A 69 -9.75 5.18 9.22
CA LYS A 69 -9.72 4.07 10.20
C LYS A 69 -10.93 3.14 10.15
N LYS A 70 -12.02 3.55 9.48
CA LYS A 70 -13.26 2.76 9.34
C LYS A 70 -13.13 1.65 8.28
N LEU A 71 -12.14 1.74 7.40
CA LEU A 71 -11.91 0.75 6.35
C LEU A 71 -11.07 -0.42 6.87
N ASN A 72 -11.38 -1.61 6.37
CA ASN A 72 -10.60 -2.79 6.66
C ASN A 72 -9.29 -2.74 5.90
N ARG A 73 -8.21 -3.23 6.53
CA ARG A 73 -6.86 -3.21 5.99
C ARG A 73 -6.29 -4.62 5.96
N THR A 74 -5.57 -4.92 4.90
CA THR A 74 -4.73 -6.12 4.81
C THR A 74 -3.28 -5.67 4.70
N PHE A 75 -2.43 -6.20 5.56
CA PHE A 75 -1.00 -5.97 5.57
C PHE A 75 -0.29 -7.09 4.82
N CYS A 76 0.76 -6.73 4.08
CA CYS A 76 1.74 -7.67 3.57
C CYS A 76 2.94 -7.67 4.51
N LEU A 77 3.33 -8.85 4.97
CA LEU A 77 4.53 -9.07 5.75
C LEU A 77 5.46 -9.98 4.95
N SER A 78 6.73 -9.61 4.84
CA SER A 78 7.72 -10.40 4.12
C SER A 78 9.06 -10.43 4.84
N GLY A 79 9.72 -11.58 4.83
CA GLY A 79 11.02 -11.74 5.47
C GLY A 79 11.44 -13.19 5.59
N LEU A 80 12.66 -13.38 6.12
CA LEU A 80 13.20 -14.70 6.39
C LEU A 80 12.49 -15.34 7.59
N SER A 81 12.07 -16.58 7.41
CA SER A 81 11.41 -17.40 8.42
C SER A 81 12.16 -18.71 8.59
N ARG A 82 12.24 -19.20 9.82
CA ARG A 82 12.78 -20.53 10.13
C ARG A 82 11.87 -21.18 11.16
N LYS A 83 11.21 -22.27 10.77
CA LYS A 83 10.35 -23.05 11.68
C LYS A 83 11.00 -24.38 12.02
N ASN A 84 11.16 -24.69 13.31
CA ASN A 84 11.50 -26.02 13.84
C ASN A 84 12.61 -26.74 13.03
N SER A 85 13.79 -26.15 12.95
CA SER A 85 14.95 -26.72 12.26
C SER A 85 14.79 -26.96 10.74
N ARG A 86 13.72 -26.46 10.12
CA ARG A 86 13.59 -26.42 8.65
C ARG A 86 14.60 -25.43 8.04
N PRO A 87 14.88 -25.58 6.73
CA PRO A 87 15.60 -24.57 5.98
C PRO A 87 15.01 -23.18 6.21
N MET A 88 15.87 -22.17 6.15
CA MET A 88 15.43 -20.78 6.19
C MET A 88 14.78 -20.45 4.84
N GLU A 89 13.59 -19.88 4.88
CA GLU A 89 12.79 -19.58 3.69
C GLU A 89 12.37 -18.11 3.69
N TRP A 90 12.30 -17.52 2.51
CA TRP A 90 11.66 -16.21 2.35
C TRP A 90 10.14 -16.39 2.32
N VAL A 91 9.45 -15.84 3.30
CA VAL A 91 8.00 -15.98 3.46
C VAL A 91 7.32 -14.65 3.21
N VAL A 92 6.19 -14.67 2.50
CA VAL A 92 5.30 -13.53 2.26
C VAL A 92 3.90 -13.91 2.73
N ILE A 93 3.29 -13.07 3.57
CA ILE A 93 1.97 -13.32 4.17
C ILE A 93 1.10 -12.09 4.04
N LEU A 94 -0.18 -12.32 3.78
CA LEU A 94 -1.23 -11.32 3.91
C LEU A 94 -1.99 -11.54 5.23
N ALA A 95 -2.06 -10.51 6.06
CA ALA A 95 -2.70 -10.57 7.38
C ALA A 95 -3.57 -9.33 7.63
N THR A 96 -4.69 -9.49 8.31
CA THR A 96 -5.56 -8.37 8.72
C THR A 96 -5.01 -7.59 9.93
N SER A 97 -4.02 -8.16 10.61
CA SER A 97 -3.33 -7.54 11.73
C SER A 97 -1.87 -8.00 11.78
N ILE A 98 -0.97 -7.05 12.01
CA ILE A 98 0.47 -7.29 12.21
C ILE A 98 0.72 -8.04 13.53
N LYS A 99 -0.18 -7.89 14.52
CA LYS A 99 -0.04 -8.50 15.85
C LYS A 99 -0.54 -9.95 15.94
N ALA A 100 -1.35 -10.38 14.97
CA ALA A 100 -2.01 -11.68 14.98
C ALA A 100 -1.52 -12.54 13.81
N LEU A 101 -0.21 -12.80 13.78
CA LEU A 101 0.37 -13.69 12.79
C LEU A 101 0.07 -15.16 13.13
N PRO A 102 -0.11 -16.03 12.13
CA PRO A 102 -0.22 -17.47 12.36
C PRO A 102 0.99 -17.99 13.13
N THR A 103 0.78 -18.87 14.11
CA THR A 103 1.86 -19.55 14.84
C THR A 103 2.77 -20.39 13.94
N SER A 104 2.31 -20.68 12.71
CA SER A 104 3.09 -21.36 11.68
C SER A 104 4.21 -20.50 11.09
N VAL A 105 4.29 -19.21 11.40
CA VAL A 105 5.25 -18.27 10.83
C VAL A 105 6.05 -17.65 11.97
N ALA A 106 7.37 -17.85 11.91
CA ALA A 106 8.32 -17.26 12.85
C ALA A 106 9.40 -16.55 12.04
N PHE A 107 9.21 -15.24 11.82
CA PHE A 107 10.22 -14.41 11.19
C PHE A 107 11.46 -14.34 12.09
N THR A 108 12.65 -14.48 11.50
CA THR A 108 13.92 -14.43 12.25
C THR A 108 14.31 -13.00 12.63
N HIS A 109 13.81 -12.02 11.88
CA HIS A 109 13.98 -10.58 12.12
C HIS A 109 12.65 -9.86 11.94
N THR A 110 12.63 -8.54 12.22
CA THR A 110 11.48 -7.69 11.91
C THR A 110 11.13 -7.80 10.42
N PRO A 111 9.93 -8.28 10.06
CA PRO A 111 9.54 -8.43 8.67
C PRO A 111 9.29 -7.05 8.04
N ASN A 112 9.57 -6.94 6.75
CA ASN A 112 9.12 -5.81 5.96
C ASN A 112 7.58 -5.83 5.92
N THR A 113 6.96 -4.73 6.32
CA THR A 113 5.51 -4.62 6.49
C THR A 113 4.99 -3.39 5.76
N PHE A 114 3.90 -3.55 5.01
CA PHE A 114 3.17 -2.44 4.39
C PHE A 114 1.69 -2.79 4.21
N VAL A 115 0.83 -1.78 4.07
CA VAL A 115 -0.59 -1.99 3.71
C VAL A 115 -0.67 -2.49 2.27
N TYR A 116 -1.14 -3.73 2.10
CA TYR A 116 -1.37 -4.36 0.81
C TYR A 116 -2.65 -3.85 0.16
N SER A 117 -3.74 -3.82 0.93
CA SER A 117 -5.06 -3.41 0.46
C SER A 117 -5.86 -2.71 1.54
N MET A 118 -6.83 -1.92 1.07
CA MET A 118 -7.93 -1.40 1.86
C MET A 118 -9.26 -1.76 1.22
N GLN A 119 -10.28 -2.03 2.04
CA GLN A 119 -11.57 -2.45 1.55
C GLN A 119 -12.74 -2.08 2.47
N LYS A 120 -13.92 -1.92 1.86
CA LYS A 120 -15.18 -1.70 2.58
C LYS A 120 -15.72 -3.00 3.21
N ALA A 121 -15.57 -4.12 2.49
CA ALA A 121 -16.01 -5.43 2.95
C ALA A 121 -15.22 -5.92 4.17
N ASN A 122 -15.90 -6.63 5.07
CA ASN A 122 -15.26 -7.26 6.21
C ASN A 122 -14.47 -8.50 5.76
N LYS A 123 -13.19 -8.57 6.17
CA LYS A 123 -12.30 -9.74 6.02
C LYS A 123 -12.26 -10.34 4.61
N LEU A 124 -11.33 -9.87 3.78
CA LEU A 124 -11.00 -10.53 2.51
C LEU A 124 -10.00 -11.66 2.72
N SER A 125 -10.20 -12.77 2.00
CA SER A 125 -9.21 -13.85 1.95
C SER A 125 -8.03 -13.45 1.05
N ALA A 126 -6.86 -14.05 1.27
CA ALA A 126 -5.70 -13.86 0.40
C ALA A 126 -6.01 -14.28 -1.05
N THR A 127 -6.81 -15.34 -1.23
CA THR A 127 -7.27 -15.80 -2.56
C THR A 127 -8.12 -14.75 -3.26
N THR A 128 -9.02 -14.07 -2.53
CA THR A 128 -9.85 -13.00 -3.10
C THR A 128 -8.99 -11.84 -3.61
N LEU A 129 -7.96 -11.46 -2.85
CA LEU A 129 -7.03 -10.41 -3.24
C LEU A 129 -6.14 -10.83 -4.43
N ALA A 130 -5.71 -12.08 -4.49
CA ALA A 130 -4.96 -12.62 -5.61
C ALA A 130 -5.79 -12.65 -6.90
N ASN A 131 -7.06 -13.06 -6.81
CA ASN A 131 -7.98 -13.06 -7.94
C ASN A 131 -8.23 -11.62 -8.43
N PHE A 132 -8.45 -10.68 -7.51
CA PHE A 132 -8.62 -9.26 -7.84
C PHE A 132 -7.42 -8.69 -8.62
N ASP A 133 -6.20 -8.94 -8.15
CA ASP A 133 -4.99 -8.50 -8.86
C ASP A 133 -4.81 -9.22 -10.22
N SER A 134 -5.26 -10.47 -10.34
CA SER A 134 -5.19 -11.22 -11.61
C SER A 134 -6.15 -10.64 -12.64
N THR A 135 -7.37 -10.26 -12.23
CA THR A 135 -8.34 -9.57 -13.08
C THR A 135 -7.80 -8.22 -13.55
N LEU A 136 -7.20 -7.43 -12.65
CA LEU A 136 -6.52 -6.19 -13.01
C LEU A 136 -5.44 -6.38 -14.10
N GLY A 137 -4.67 -7.46 -14.01
CA GLY A 137 -3.68 -7.81 -15.03
C GLY A 137 -4.29 -8.20 -16.38
N ALA A 138 -5.39 -8.97 -16.37
CA ALA A 138 -6.10 -9.38 -17.57
C ALA A 138 -6.80 -8.21 -18.28
N ASP A 139 -7.41 -7.29 -17.53
CA ASP A 139 -8.06 -6.10 -18.08
C ASP A 139 -7.05 -5.18 -18.80
N LEU A 140 -5.83 -5.08 -18.26
CA LEU A 140 -4.73 -4.36 -18.90
C LEU A 140 -4.19 -5.02 -20.17
N ALA A 141 -4.15 -6.35 -20.19
CA ALA A 141 -3.70 -7.09 -21.37
C ALA A 141 -4.72 -6.97 -22.52
N THR A 142 -6.01 -6.93 -22.18
CA THR A 142 -7.11 -6.86 -23.15
C THR A 142 -7.27 -5.45 -23.74
N ASN A 143 -7.08 -4.39 -22.95
CA ASN A 143 -7.16 -2.99 -23.42
C ASN A 143 -5.89 -2.48 -24.15
N ARG A 144 -4.89 -3.35 -24.37
CA ARG A 144 -3.68 -3.05 -25.14
C ARG A 144 -3.69 -3.64 -26.55
N GLN A 145 -4.78 -4.29 -26.97
CA GLN A 145 -5.03 -4.74 -28.34
C GLN A 145 -5.83 -3.70 -29.11
#